data_AF-A0A2V0PKY7-F1
#
_entry.id   AF-A0A2V0PKY7-F1
#
_cell.length_a   1.000
_cell.length_b   1.000
_cell.length_c   1.000
_cell.angle_alpha   90.00
_cell.angle_beta   90.00
_cell.angle_gamma   90.00
#
_symmetry.space_group_name_H-M   'P 1'
#
loop_
_entity.id
_entity.type
_entity.pdbx_description
1 polymer ?
#
loop_
_entity_poly.entity_id
_entity_poly.type
_entity_poly.pdbx_seq_one_letter_code
_entity_poly.pdbx_strand_id
1 'polypeptide(L)'
;MVRPTALLALLLALAAIRGGLSQNCGSSCLECTADGTFCTECDPLPWIFLDEVAGTCGETCPSGTFMNNEYRTCPACATGCSACNSGDAGACTACSSGFVLNAGAGTCVCTCPGGKYGDMTSFTCQACATGCSACTSGDAGACTACSSGFVLNAGAGTCVCTCPGGKYGDMTSFTCQACATGCSACTSGDAGACTACSSGFVLNAGAGTCDVAPVCPTGCTACSDANTCTACDTGYWKDGGACAASCPPATYLAAGKICKPCNPRCTTCTGELWSDCTACAAPFYLSGTTCGTTCPPGKYPDDATRTCATCPTGCKTCSSANTCTSCESGYWRTADLKCVLPADCPSGTFAHTNPNNRICAPCTAPCATCSAWGPNACATCAAPNFLSGTTCVSTCPWGQHGDTTTRTCVACTAGFWATATGCVDTCPAGSFKSPSTWAANARCIKCPEACATCTTSSACRTCKNGGTPNSKGVCPNARRSLLAWVATA
;
A
#
# COMPACT_ATOMS: atom_id res chain seq x y z
N MET A 1 -47.06 -149.73 -63.53
CA MET A 1 -47.19 -148.92 -64.75
C MET A 1 -46.67 -147.50 -64.44
N VAL A 2 -45.57 -147.13 -65.10
CA VAL A 2 -45.05 -145.78 -65.49
C VAL A 2 -45.91 -144.58 -65.05
N ARG A 3 -45.46 -143.48 -64.41
CA ARG A 3 -44.13 -142.94 -64.01
C ARG A 3 -44.30 -142.00 -62.79
N PRO A 4 -43.28 -141.86 -61.91
CA PRO A 4 -43.28 -141.04 -60.68
C PRO A 4 -42.50 -139.72 -60.84
N THR A 5 -42.33 -138.96 -59.75
CA THR A 5 -41.43 -137.79 -59.54
C THR A 5 -41.87 -136.42 -60.09
N ALA A 6 -42.78 -135.75 -59.36
CA ALA A 6 -42.91 -134.28 -59.34
C ALA A 6 -43.60 -133.76 -58.06
N LEU A 7 -44.32 -134.63 -57.34
CA LEU A 7 -45.09 -134.25 -56.15
C LEU A 7 -44.28 -134.10 -54.84
N LEU A 8 -42.98 -134.42 -54.85
CA LEU A 8 -42.11 -134.37 -53.66
C LEU A 8 -41.09 -133.20 -53.69
N ALA A 9 -40.97 -132.48 -54.82
CA ALA A 9 -40.03 -131.36 -54.98
C ALA A 9 -40.68 -129.98 -54.78
N LEU A 10 -42.02 -129.88 -54.82
CA LEU A 10 -42.73 -128.60 -54.64
C LEU A 10 -43.12 -128.31 -53.18
N LEU A 11 -43.10 -129.32 -52.30
CA LEU A 11 -43.39 -129.20 -50.86
C LEU A 11 -42.15 -128.87 -50.00
N LEU A 12 -40.95 -128.78 -50.61
CA LEU A 12 -39.68 -128.44 -49.94
C LEU A 12 -39.05 -127.10 -50.42
N ALA A 13 -39.71 -126.36 -51.32
CA ALA A 13 -39.20 -125.10 -51.89
C ALA A 13 -39.92 -123.81 -51.41
N LEU A 14 -40.93 -123.92 -50.54
CA LEU A 14 -41.61 -122.77 -49.92
C LEU A 14 -41.33 -122.63 -48.41
N ALA A 15 -40.39 -123.42 -47.88
CA ALA A 15 -39.99 -123.42 -46.46
C ALA A 15 -38.59 -122.83 -46.20
N ALA A 16 -37.99 -122.09 -47.15
CA ALA A 16 -36.59 -121.63 -47.06
C ALA A 16 -36.35 -120.16 -47.47
N ILE A 17 -37.23 -119.23 -47.05
CA ILE A 17 -36.88 -117.80 -46.91
C ILE A 17 -37.20 -117.33 -45.48
N ARG A 18 -36.82 -118.16 -44.50
CA ARG A 18 -36.57 -117.74 -43.12
C ARG A 18 -35.26 -118.36 -42.68
N GLY A 19 -34.23 -117.54 -42.53
CA GLY A 19 -32.96 -117.99 -41.94
C GLY A 19 -31.74 -117.22 -42.44
N GLY A 20 -31.67 -115.92 -42.15
CA GLY A 20 -30.47 -115.12 -42.36
C GLY A 20 -30.49 -113.91 -41.43
N LEU A 21 -30.05 -114.13 -40.19
CA LEU A 21 -29.88 -113.15 -39.09
C LEU A 21 -31.07 -112.22 -38.82
N SER A 22 -31.90 -112.63 -37.86
CA SER A 22 -32.55 -111.69 -36.93
C SER A 22 -31.42 -110.98 -36.17
N GLN A 23 -30.98 -109.83 -36.67
CA GLN A 23 -30.39 -108.82 -35.80
C GLN A 23 -31.60 -108.18 -35.09
N ASN A 24 -31.73 -108.38 -33.79
CA ASN A 24 -32.75 -107.67 -33.04
C ASN A 24 -32.37 -106.19 -33.08
N CYS A 25 -33.03 -105.42 -33.94
CA CYS A 25 -33.03 -103.97 -33.82
C CYS A 25 -33.42 -103.59 -32.38
N GLY A 26 -32.92 -102.45 -31.89
CA GLY A 26 -33.24 -101.97 -30.55
C GLY A 26 -34.75 -101.90 -30.29
N SER A 27 -35.15 -101.90 -29.02
CA SER A 27 -36.56 -101.76 -28.65
C SER A 27 -37.19 -100.55 -29.34
N SER A 28 -38.41 -100.71 -29.88
CA SER A 28 -39.16 -99.70 -30.63
C SER A 28 -38.66 -99.40 -32.06
N CYS A 29 -37.72 -100.19 -32.58
CA CYS A 29 -37.19 -100.07 -33.94
C CYS A 29 -37.68 -101.22 -34.84
N LEU A 30 -38.38 -100.88 -35.92
CA LEU A 30 -38.96 -101.81 -36.89
C LEU A 30 -37.93 -102.24 -37.94
N GLU A 31 -37.16 -101.29 -38.48
CA GLU A 31 -36.06 -101.54 -39.42
C GLU A 31 -34.79 -100.81 -38.96
N CYS A 32 -33.65 -101.48 -39.05
CA CYS A 32 -32.34 -100.92 -38.71
C CYS A 32 -31.28 -101.28 -39.77
N THR A 33 -30.21 -100.50 -39.75
CA THR A 33 -28.99 -100.74 -40.54
C THR A 33 -28.36 -102.11 -40.25
N ALA A 34 -27.53 -102.59 -41.17
CA ALA A 34 -26.99 -103.96 -41.13
C ALA A 34 -26.15 -104.30 -39.88
N ASP A 35 -25.63 -103.28 -39.19
CA ASP A 35 -24.88 -103.41 -37.92
C ASP A 35 -25.78 -103.35 -36.67
N GLY A 36 -27.08 -103.11 -36.83
CA GLY A 36 -28.07 -103.06 -35.76
C GLY A 36 -28.05 -101.80 -34.89
N THR A 37 -27.21 -100.81 -35.22
CA THR A 37 -26.97 -99.63 -34.34
C THR A 37 -27.80 -98.41 -34.69
N PHE A 38 -28.21 -98.26 -35.95
CA PHE A 38 -28.97 -97.11 -36.43
C PHE A 38 -30.34 -97.57 -36.94
N CYS A 39 -31.41 -97.08 -36.32
CA CYS A 39 -32.78 -97.32 -36.72
C CYS A 39 -33.16 -96.45 -37.93
N THR A 40 -33.84 -97.05 -38.90
CA THR A 40 -34.33 -96.35 -40.11
C THR A 40 -35.85 -96.23 -40.14
N GLU A 41 -36.56 -97.09 -39.39
CA GLU A 41 -38.01 -96.99 -39.22
C GLU A 41 -38.41 -97.46 -37.82
N CYS A 42 -39.19 -96.65 -37.10
CA CYS A 42 -39.68 -96.99 -35.77
C CYS A 42 -40.97 -97.81 -35.81
N ASP A 43 -41.28 -98.49 -34.71
CA ASP A 43 -42.58 -99.16 -34.54
C ASP A 43 -43.75 -98.19 -34.83
N PRO A 44 -44.82 -98.64 -35.52
CA PRO A 44 -45.88 -97.78 -36.05
C PRO A 44 -46.85 -97.23 -34.98
N LEU A 45 -46.38 -97.03 -33.75
CA LEU A 45 -47.14 -96.45 -32.65
C LEU A 45 -47.13 -94.91 -32.75
N PRO A 46 -48.28 -94.24 -32.53
CA PRO A 46 -48.42 -92.80 -32.79
C PRO A 46 -47.63 -91.89 -31.83
N TRP A 47 -47.00 -92.45 -30.79
CA TRP A 47 -46.17 -91.73 -29.82
C TRP A 47 -44.68 -92.06 -29.91
N ILE A 48 -44.24 -92.82 -30.91
CA ILE A 48 -42.82 -93.15 -31.13
C ILE A 48 -42.27 -92.36 -32.31
N PHE A 49 -41.14 -91.70 -32.10
CA PHE A 49 -40.50 -90.81 -33.06
C PHE A 49 -39.08 -91.29 -33.40
N LEU A 50 -38.68 -91.13 -34.66
CA LEU A 50 -37.33 -91.44 -35.14
C LEU A 50 -36.41 -90.22 -34.98
N ASP A 51 -35.37 -90.33 -34.17
CA ASP A 51 -34.24 -89.40 -34.20
C ASP A 51 -33.40 -89.67 -35.45
N GLU A 52 -33.51 -88.79 -36.44
CA GLU A 52 -32.78 -88.88 -37.70
C GLU A 52 -31.28 -88.61 -37.55
N VAL A 53 -30.85 -88.02 -36.42
CA VAL A 53 -29.45 -87.69 -36.12
C VAL A 53 -28.77 -88.86 -35.40
N ALA A 54 -29.39 -89.40 -34.36
CA ALA A 54 -28.84 -90.52 -33.59
C ALA A 54 -29.27 -91.91 -34.09
N GLY A 55 -30.30 -91.99 -34.95
CA GLY A 55 -30.87 -93.24 -35.44
C GLY A 55 -31.53 -94.05 -34.33
N THR A 56 -32.27 -93.41 -33.43
CA THR A 56 -32.94 -94.08 -32.30
C THR A 56 -34.42 -93.76 -32.26
N CYS A 57 -35.22 -94.68 -31.71
CA CYS A 57 -36.66 -94.52 -31.56
C CYS A 57 -37.02 -94.28 -30.09
N GLY A 58 -37.83 -93.28 -29.81
CA GLY A 58 -38.22 -92.95 -28.45
C GLY A 58 -39.57 -92.27 -28.35
N GLU A 59 -40.14 -92.25 -27.15
CA GLU A 59 -41.37 -91.52 -26.85
C GLU A 59 -41.14 -90.01 -26.72
N THR A 60 -39.88 -89.59 -26.57
CA THR A 60 -39.46 -88.19 -26.47
C THR A 60 -38.26 -87.93 -27.37
N CYS A 61 -38.24 -86.78 -28.03
CA CYS A 61 -37.09 -86.34 -28.81
C CYS A 61 -35.91 -85.90 -27.91
N PRO A 62 -34.67 -86.28 -28.23
CA PRO A 62 -33.49 -85.88 -27.47
C PRO A 62 -33.18 -84.38 -27.60
N SER A 63 -32.39 -83.85 -26.66
CA SER A 63 -32.01 -82.42 -26.64
C SER A 63 -31.37 -81.98 -27.96
N GLY A 64 -31.75 -80.80 -28.45
CA GLY A 64 -31.32 -80.29 -29.77
C GLY A 64 -32.18 -80.76 -30.95
N THR A 65 -33.25 -81.54 -30.71
CA THR A 65 -34.24 -81.94 -31.73
C THR A 65 -35.67 -81.59 -31.28
N PHE A 66 -36.65 -81.61 -32.20
CA PHE A 66 -38.06 -81.33 -31.88
C PHE A 66 -39.02 -82.38 -32.43
N MET A 67 -40.18 -82.55 -31.77
CA MET A 67 -41.22 -83.48 -32.23
C MET A 67 -41.88 -82.97 -33.51
N ASN A 68 -41.68 -83.70 -34.61
CA ASN A 68 -42.40 -83.51 -35.84
C ASN A 68 -43.53 -84.55 -35.95
N ASN A 69 -44.74 -84.18 -35.54
CA ASN A 69 -45.90 -85.07 -35.55
C ASN A 69 -46.37 -85.46 -36.96
N GLU A 70 -46.05 -84.66 -37.99
CA GLU A 70 -46.46 -84.95 -39.37
C GLU A 70 -45.66 -86.13 -39.95
N TYR A 71 -44.37 -86.20 -39.66
CA TYR A 71 -43.46 -87.23 -40.17
C TYR A 71 -43.04 -88.27 -39.13
N ARG A 72 -43.41 -88.08 -37.85
CA ARG A 72 -42.96 -88.87 -36.69
C ARG A 72 -41.44 -88.97 -36.58
N THR A 73 -40.78 -87.85 -36.80
CA THR A 73 -39.32 -87.73 -36.68
C THR A 73 -38.97 -86.70 -35.60
N CYS A 74 -37.71 -86.70 -35.19
CA CYS A 74 -37.09 -85.70 -34.34
C CYS A 74 -36.01 -84.94 -35.14
N PRO A 75 -36.38 -83.98 -36.02
CA PRO A 75 -35.38 -83.20 -36.75
C PRO A 75 -34.61 -82.28 -35.81
N ALA A 76 -33.37 -81.94 -36.20
CA ALA A 76 -32.54 -81.00 -35.43
C ALA A 76 -33.13 -79.59 -35.39
N CYS A 77 -32.99 -78.92 -34.25
CA CYS A 77 -33.28 -77.50 -34.12
C CYS A 77 -32.30 -76.65 -34.98
N ALA A 78 -32.68 -75.41 -35.28
CA ALA A 78 -31.83 -74.48 -36.02
C ALA A 78 -30.47 -74.25 -35.31
N THR A 79 -29.44 -73.87 -36.08
CA THR A 79 -28.08 -73.65 -35.57
C THR A 79 -28.05 -72.69 -34.38
N GLY A 80 -27.36 -73.08 -33.31
CA GLY A 80 -27.23 -72.29 -32.08
C GLY A 80 -28.35 -72.51 -31.06
N CYS A 81 -29.33 -73.34 -31.38
CA CYS A 81 -30.46 -73.72 -30.54
C CYS A 81 -30.16 -75.00 -29.74
N SER A 82 -30.43 -74.99 -28.43
CA SER A 82 -30.35 -76.20 -27.59
C SER A 82 -31.72 -76.84 -27.33
N ALA A 83 -32.81 -76.08 -27.50
CA ALA A 83 -34.19 -76.57 -27.51
C ALA A 83 -35.08 -75.66 -28.38
N CYS A 84 -36.02 -76.25 -29.12
CA CYS A 84 -36.98 -75.53 -29.97
C CYS A 84 -38.40 -76.09 -29.83
N ASN A 85 -39.40 -75.31 -30.26
CA ASN A 85 -40.82 -75.71 -30.19
C ASN A 85 -41.16 -76.84 -31.18
N SER A 86 -42.14 -77.67 -30.80
CA SER A 86 -42.66 -78.73 -31.68
C SER A 86 -43.29 -78.13 -32.95
N GLY A 87 -42.75 -78.50 -34.11
CA GLY A 87 -43.24 -78.10 -35.43
C GLY A 87 -42.46 -76.97 -36.12
N ASP A 88 -41.50 -76.33 -35.45
CA ASP A 88 -40.67 -75.27 -36.05
C ASP A 88 -39.25 -75.28 -35.50
N ALA A 89 -38.30 -75.71 -36.33
CA ALA A 89 -36.87 -75.74 -36.01
C ALA A 89 -36.30 -74.35 -35.66
N GLY A 90 -36.92 -73.27 -36.14
CA GLY A 90 -36.50 -71.87 -35.94
C GLY A 90 -37.08 -71.20 -34.69
N ALA A 91 -38.02 -71.85 -33.98
CA ALA A 91 -38.63 -71.32 -32.77
C ALA A 91 -37.89 -71.80 -31.51
N CYS A 92 -36.69 -71.25 -31.29
CA CYS A 92 -35.85 -71.60 -30.15
C CYS A 92 -36.42 -71.15 -28.81
N THR A 93 -36.34 -72.05 -27.83
CA THR A 93 -36.71 -71.82 -26.43
C THR A 93 -35.50 -71.81 -25.51
N ALA A 94 -34.38 -72.41 -25.93
CA ALA A 94 -33.09 -72.32 -25.26
C ALA A 94 -31.95 -72.30 -26.29
N CYS A 95 -30.86 -71.63 -25.94
CA CYS A 95 -29.70 -71.48 -26.80
C CYS A 95 -28.52 -72.34 -26.34
N SER A 96 -27.70 -72.75 -27.31
CA SER A 96 -26.41 -73.40 -27.05
C SER A 96 -25.45 -72.40 -26.38
N SER A 97 -24.48 -72.92 -25.63
CA SER A 97 -23.47 -72.10 -24.95
C SER A 97 -22.81 -71.10 -25.92
N GLY A 98 -22.76 -69.82 -25.53
CA GLY A 98 -22.20 -68.74 -26.35
C GLY A 98 -23.22 -67.98 -27.20
N PHE A 99 -24.50 -68.38 -27.19
CA PHE A 99 -25.60 -67.66 -27.83
C PHE A 99 -26.62 -67.16 -26.79
N VAL A 100 -27.30 -66.06 -27.10
CA VAL A 100 -28.38 -65.49 -26.28
C VAL A 100 -29.71 -65.49 -27.04
N LEU A 101 -30.79 -65.75 -26.32
CA LEU A 101 -32.13 -65.88 -26.92
C LEU A 101 -32.75 -64.51 -27.17
N ASN A 102 -33.05 -64.22 -28.43
CA ASN A 102 -33.92 -63.10 -28.81
C ASN A 102 -35.39 -63.54 -28.74
N ALA A 103 -35.96 -63.52 -27.53
CA ALA A 103 -37.29 -64.08 -27.24
C ALA A 103 -38.41 -63.57 -28.17
N GLY A 104 -38.34 -62.33 -28.66
CA GLY A 104 -39.34 -61.78 -29.57
C GLY A 104 -39.30 -62.35 -31.00
N ALA A 105 -38.17 -62.92 -31.42
CA ALA A 105 -37.99 -63.54 -32.73
C ALA A 105 -37.79 -65.06 -32.67
N GLY A 106 -37.65 -65.64 -31.47
CA GLY A 106 -37.40 -67.06 -31.29
C GLY A 106 -36.01 -67.52 -31.76
N THR A 107 -35.04 -66.63 -31.96
CA THR A 107 -33.72 -66.97 -32.52
C THR A 107 -32.59 -66.80 -31.53
N CYS A 108 -31.57 -67.67 -31.64
CA CYS A 108 -30.34 -67.59 -30.88
C CYS A 108 -29.29 -66.78 -31.65
N VAL A 109 -28.77 -65.71 -31.05
CA VAL A 109 -27.84 -64.78 -31.69
C VAL A 109 -26.57 -64.60 -30.85
N CYS A 110 -25.44 -64.33 -31.51
CA CYS A 110 -24.18 -63.98 -30.83
C CYS A 110 -24.10 -62.49 -30.45
N THR A 111 -24.91 -61.64 -31.10
CA THR A 111 -25.05 -60.22 -30.79
C THR A 111 -26.53 -59.85 -30.81
N CYS A 112 -27.03 -59.23 -29.74
CA CYS A 112 -28.42 -58.77 -29.68
C CYS A 112 -28.68 -57.62 -30.67
N PRO A 113 -29.92 -57.50 -31.19
CA PRO A 113 -30.30 -56.36 -32.03
C PRO A 113 -30.20 -55.03 -31.27
N GLY A 114 -30.10 -53.93 -32.01
CA GLY A 114 -29.97 -52.58 -31.44
C GLY A 114 -31.02 -52.27 -30.37
N GLY A 115 -30.61 -51.52 -29.33
CA GLY A 115 -31.41 -51.23 -28.14
C GLY A 115 -31.48 -52.37 -27.12
N LYS A 116 -30.78 -53.49 -27.33
CA LYS A 116 -30.73 -54.62 -26.40
C LYS A 116 -29.30 -55.10 -26.15
N TYR A 117 -29.06 -55.71 -24.99
CA TYR A 117 -27.83 -56.41 -24.64
C TYR A 117 -28.11 -57.86 -24.26
N GLY A 118 -27.11 -58.72 -24.38
CA GLY A 118 -27.20 -60.09 -23.86
C GLY A 118 -27.02 -60.08 -22.35
N ASP A 119 -28.07 -60.44 -21.61
CA ASP A 119 -27.96 -60.67 -20.17
C ASP A 119 -27.41 -62.07 -19.92
N MET A 120 -26.24 -62.15 -19.29
CA MET A 120 -25.55 -63.41 -19.03
C MET A 120 -26.16 -64.20 -17.87
N THR A 121 -27.13 -63.62 -17.15
CA THR A 121 -27.86 -64.30 -16.06
C THR A 121 -29.06 -65.06 -16.61
N SER A 122 -29.88 -64.41 -17.43
CA SER A 122 -31.07 -64.98 -18.06
C SER A 122 -30.80 -65.62 -19.42
N PHE A 123 -29.61 -65.40 -20.01
CA PHE A 123 -29.25 -65.82 -21.37
C PHE A 123 -30.20 -65.29 -22.45
N THR A 124 -30.82 -64.13 -22.22
CA THR A 124 -31.77 -63.50 -23.15
C THR A 124 -31.33 -62.09 -23.53
N CYS A 125 -31.81 -61.60 -24.68
CA CYS A 125 -31.63 -60.20 -25.07
C CYS A 125 -32.56 -59.28 -24.26
N GLN A 126 -32.00 -58.48 -23.37
CA GLN A 126 -32.70 -57.51 -22.51
C GLN A 126 -32.54 -56.08 -23.02
N ALA A 127 -33.50 -55.19 -22.74
CA ALA A 127 -33.44 -53.80 -23.20
C ALA A 127 -32.32 -53.01 -22.49
N CYS A 128 -31.62 -52.16 -23.23
CA CYS A 128 -30.72 -51.17 -22.63
C CYS A 128 -31.50 -50.16 -21.77
N ALA A 129 -30.81 -49.48 -20.85
CA ALA A 129 -31.41 -48.42 -20.03
C ALA A 129 -32.02 -47.30 -20.91
N THR A 130 -33.02 -46.60 -20.36
CA THR A 130 -33.74 -45.53 -21.06
C THR A 130 -32.79 -44.49 -21.67
N GLY A 131 -33.02 -44.14 -22.94
CA GLY A 131 -32.19 -43.18 -23.68
C GLY A 131 -30.95 -43.78 -24.35
N CYS A 132 -30.70 -45.09 -24.17
CA CYS A 132 -29.60 -45.82 -24.79
C CYS A 132 -30.02 -46.58 -26.04
N SER A 133 -29.28 -46.42 -27.14
CA SER A 133 -29.49 -47.16 -28.41
C SER A 133 -28.55 -48.35 -28.57
N ALA A 134 -27.43 -48.39 -27.85
CA ALA A 134 -26.57 -49.58 -27.71
C ALA A 134 -25.84 -49.55 -26.36
N CYS A 135 -25.77 -50.69 -25.66
CA CYS A 135 -25.12 -50.83 -24.36
C CYS A 135 -24.20 -52.06 -24.32
N THR A 136 -23.32 -52.11 -23.33
CA THR A 136 -22.33 -53.19 -23.17
C THR A 136 -23.01 -54.49 -22.72
N SER A 137 -22.50 -55.62 -23.20
CA SER A 137 -22.93 -56.96 -22.78
C SER A 137 -22.86 -57.10 -21.25
N GLY A 138 -23.94 -57.59 -20.64
CA GLY A 138 -24.04 -57.76 -19.18
C GLY A 138 -24.40 -56.52 -18.36
N ASP A 139 -24.51 -55.31 -18.94
CA ASP A 139 -24.88 -54.11 -18.19
C ASP A 139 -25.78 -53.16 -19.02
N ALA A 140 -27.05 -53.07 -18.62
CA ALA A 140 -28.04 -52.18 -19.23
C ALA A 140 -27.65 -50.69 -19.15
N GLY A 141 -26.86 -50.30 -18.14
CA GLY A 141 -26.45 -48.93 -17.84
C GLY A 141 -25.13 -48.50 -18.47
N ALA A 142 -24.32 -49.44 -18.98
CA ALA A 142 -23.05 -49.15 -19.66
C ALA A 142 -23.30 -48.81 -21.15
N CYS A 143 -23.93 -47.67 -21.40
CA CYS A 143 -24.31 -47.23 -22.73
C CYS A 143 -23.10 -46.83 -23.60
N THR A 144 -23.11 -47.26 -24.86
CA THR A 144 -22.08 -46.98 -25.86
C THR A 144 -22.58 -46.13 -27.02
N ALA A 145 -23.91 -46.05 -27.22
CA ALA A 145 -24.55 -45.13 -28.16
C ALA A 145 -25.91 -44.68 -27.63
N CYS A 146 -26.25 -43.40 -27.81
CA CYS A 146 -27.49 -42.83 -27.31
C CYS A 146 -28.61 -42.83 -28.35
N SER A 147 -29.86 -42.87 -27.88
CA SER A 147 -31.03 -42.63 -28.72
C SER A 147 -31.05 -41.17 -29.17
N SER A 148 -31.71 -40.90 -30.30
CA SER A 148 -31.85 -39.53 -30.84
C SER A 148 -32.34 -38.56 -29.77
N GLY A 149 -31.64 -37.44 -29.59
CA GLY A 149 -31.97 -36.41 -28.59
C GLY A 149 -31.20 -36.52 -27.27
N PHE A 150 -30.33 -37.52 -27.10
CA PHE A 150 -29.44 -37.65 -25.95
C PHE A 150 -27.96 -37.62 -26.36
N VAL A 151 -27.08 -37.18 -25.47
CA VAL A 151 -25.61 -37.18 -25.66
C VAL A 151 -24.93 -38.11 -24.65
N LEU A 152 -23.87 -38.78 -25.09
CA LEU A 152 -23.15 -39.77 -24.29
C LEU A 152 -22.15 -39.10 -23.34
N ASN A 153 -22.32 -39.29 -22.04
CA ASN A 153 -21.29 -39.00 -21.05
C ASN A 153 -20.34 -40.21 -20.95
N ALA A 154 -19.37 -40.29 -21.86
CA ALA A 154 -18.50 -41.45 -22.04
C ALA A 154 -17.82 -41.96 -20.75
N GLY A 155 -17.43 -41.05 -19.84
CA GLY A 155 -16.79 -41.43 -18.57
C GLY A 155 -17.72 -42.13 -17.56
N ALA A 156 -19.04 -41.98 -17.71
CA ALA A 156 -20.04 -42.62 -16.85
C ALA A 156 -20.89 -43.68 -17.59
N GLY A 157 -20.76 -43.79 -18.92
CA GLY A 157 -21.56 -44.70 -19.73
C GLY A 157 -23.04 -44.33 -19.82
N THR A 158 -23.44 -43.10 -19.48
CA THR A 158 -24.85 -42.69 -19.41
C THR A 158 -25.23 -41.71 -20.52
N CYS A 159 -26.44 -41.84 -21.05
CA CYS A 159 -27.05 -40.88 -21.96
C CYS A 159 -27.79 -39.79 -21.18
N VAL A 160 -27.45 -38.53 -21.44
CA VAL A 160 -28.02 -37.37 -20.72
C VAL A 160 -28.56 -36.35 -21.71
N CYS A 161 -29.58 -35.59 -21.29
CA CYS A 161 -30.11 -34.45 -22.06
C CYS A 161 -29.32 -33.15 -21.80
N THR A 162 -28.50 -33.12 -20.74
CA THR A 162 -27.60 -32.00 -20.41
C THR A 162 -26.32 -32.57 -19.82
N CYS A 163 -25.17 -32.14 -20.35
CA CYS A 163 -23.87 -32.60 -19.85
C CYS A 163 -23.58 -32.05 -18.45
N PRO A 164 -22.80 -32.79 -17.63
CA PRO A 164 -22.36 -32.31 -16.32
C PRO A 164 -21.48 -31.05 -16.46
N GLY A 165 -21.35 -30.28 -15.38
CA GLY A 165 -20.57 -29.03 -15.34
C GLY A 165 -19.14 -29.21 -15.87
N GLY A 166 -18.64 -28.19 -16.58
CA GLY A 166 -17.36 -28.23 -17.29
C GLY A 166 -17.38 -28.97 -18.63
N LYS A 167 -18.55 -29.47 -19.09
CA LYS A 167 -18.72 -30.12 -20.39
C LYS A 167 -19.92 -29.56 -21.16
N TYR A 168 -19.86 -29.63 -22.49
CA TYR A 168 -20.97 -29.35 -23.39
C TYR A 168 -21.32 -30.57 -24.23
N GLY A 169 -22.56 -30.65 -24.71
CA GLY A 169 -22.97 -31.67 -25.68
C GLY A 169 -22.48 -31.30 -27.07
N ASP A 170 -21.55 -32.06 -27.62
CA ASP A 170 -21.15 -31.92 -29.01
C ASP A 170 -22.12 -32.69 -29.90
N MET A 171 -22.86 -31.96 -30.73
CA MET A 171 -23.87 -32.52 -31.64
C MET A 171 -23.27 -33.19 -32.87
N THR A 172 -21.95 -33.10 -33.07
CA THR A 172 -21.24 -33.79 -34.15
C THR A 172 -20.84 -35.20 -33.72
N SER A 173 -20.23 -35.34 -32.54
CA SER A 173 -19.84 -36.64 -31.96
C SER A 173 -20.94 -37.29 -31.11
N PHE A 174 -22.02 -36.56 -30.79
CA PHE A 174 -23.07 -36.95 -29.84
C PHE A 174 -22.52 -37.33 -28.46
N THR A 175 -21.45 -36.67 -28.01
CA THR A 175 -20.80 -36.93 -26.72
C THR A 175 -20.61 -35.66 -25.90
N CYS A 176 -20.46 -35.81 -24.58
CA CYS A 176 -20.10 -34.70 -23.70
C CYS A 176 -18.60 -34.39 -23.80
N GLN A 177 -18.27 -33.24 -24.39
CA GLN A 177 -16.91 -32.73 -24.58
C GLN A 177 -16.57 -31.67 -23.54
N ALA A 178 -15.29 -31.53 -23.18
CA ALA A 178 -14.85 -30.55 -22.19
C ALA A 178 -14.97 -29.12 -22.74
N CYS A 179 -15.37 -28.17 -21.88
CA CYS A 179 -15.23 -26.75 -22.18
C CYS A 179 -13.75 -26.35 -22.30
N ALA A 180 -13.48 -25.20 -22.92
CA ALA A 180 -12.15 -24.64 -23.00
C ALA A 180 -11.56 -24.36 -21.60
N THR A 181 -10.22 -24.31 -21.52
CA THR A 181 -9.47 -24.10 -20.29
C THR A 181 -9.96 -22.85 -19.54
N GLY A 182 -10.17 -22.99 -18.23
CA GLY A 182 -10.64 -21.90 -17.37
C GLY A 182 -12.17 -21.79 -17.29
N CYS A 183 -12.93 -22.52 -18.12
CA CYS A 183 -14.39 -22.44 -18.14
C CYS A 183 -15.04 -23.51 -17.28
N SER A 184 -15.97 -23.10 -16.41
CA SER A 184 -16.81 -24.02 -15.61
C SER A 184 -18.13 -24.35 -16.30
N ALA A 185 -18.57 -23.52 -17.25
CA ALA A 185 -19.70 -23.78 -18.14
C ALA A 185 -19.47 -23.08 -19.48
N CYS A 186 -19.95 -23.70 -20.56
CA CYS A 186 -19.88 -23.19 -21.93
C CYS A 186 -21.19 -23.49 -22.68
N THR A 187 -21.43 -22.80 -23.80
CA THR A 187 -22.64 -22.99 -24.60
C THR A 187 -22.63 -24.33 -25.33
N SER A 188 -23.82 -24.83 -25.64
CA SER A 188 -23.99 -26.08 -26.38
C SER A 188 -23.42 -25.94 -27.80
N GLY A 189 -22.40 -26.75 -28.11
CA GLY A 189 -21.77 -26.85 -29.42
C GLY A 189 -20.48 -26.05 -29.58
N ASP A 190 -20.08 -25.26 -28.57
CA ASP A 190 -18.87 -24.44 -28.63
C ASP A 190 -18.11 -24.48 -27.30
N ALA A 191 -16.94 -25.12 -27.31
CA ALA A 191 -16.06 -25.21 -26.16
C ALA A 191 -15.56 -23.83 -25.68
N GLY A 192 -15.43 -22.86 -26.60
CA GLY A 192 -14.83 -21.54 -26.37
C GLY A 192 -15.80 -20.45 -25.96
N ALA A 193 -17.12 -20.67 -26.10
CA ALA A 193 -18.15 -19.72 -25.69
C ALA A 193 -18.57 -19.97 -24.24
N CYS A 194 -17.74 -19.52 -23.31
CA CYS A 194 -17.90 -19.72 -21.89
C CYS A 194 -18.97 -18.79 -21.28
N THR A 195 -19.77 -19.36 -20.38
CA THR A 195 -20.85 -18.66 -19.67
C THR A 195 -20.56 -18.54 -18.17
N ALA A 196 -19.62 -19.34 -17.66
CA ALA A 196 -19.09 -19.23 -16.31
C ALA A 196 -17.63 -19.70 -16.27
N CYS A 197 -16.85 -19.11 -15.36
CA CYS A 197 -15.43 -19.40 -15.21
C CYS A 197 -15.14 -20.19 -13.93
N SER A 198 -14.13 -21.05 -14.02
CA SER A 198 -13.56 -21.76 -12.88
C SER A 198 -12.86 -20.77 -11.93
N SER A 199 -12.66 -21.18 -10.68
CA SER A 199 -11.95 -20.37 -9.69
C SER A 199 -10.57 -19.93 -10.21
N GLY A 200 -10.26 -18.63 -10.12
CA GLY A 200 -9.01 -18.06 -10.63
C GLY A 200 -9.10 -17.47 -12.04
N PHE A 201 -10.28 -17.48 -12.67
CA PHE A 201 -10.54 -16.86 -13.97
C PHE A 201 -11.72 -15.87 -13.92
N VAL A 202 -11.73 -14.88 -14.81
CA VAL A 202 -12.78 -13.85 -14.94
C VAL A 202 -13.39 -13.93 -16.33
N LEU A 203 -14.73 -13.84 -16.41
CA LEU A 203 -15.46 -13.94 -17.67
C LEU A 203 -15.31 -12.65 -18.49
N ASN A 204 -14.72 -12.78 -19.67
CA ASN A 204 -14.70 -11.74 -20.69
C ASN A 204 -15.97 -11.85 -21.55
N ALA A 205 -17.04 -11.16 -21.13
CA ALA A 205 -18.35 -11.25 -21.78
C ALA A 205 -18.34 -10.85 -23.27
N GLY A 206 -17.39 -10.03 -23.72
CA GLY A 206 -17.26 -9.61 -25.12
C GLY A 206 -16.64 -10.68 -26.02
N ALA A 207 -15.70 -11.47 -25.49
CA ALA A 207 -15.00 -12.53 -26.21
C ALA A 207 -15.59 -13.94 -25.94
N GLY A 208 -16.39 -14.09 -24.88
CA GLY A 208 -16.87 -15.40 -24.41
C GLY A 208 -15.80 -16.23 -23.74
N THR A 209 -14.63 -15.68 -23.39
CA THR A 209 -13.49 -16.43 -22.83
C THR A 209 -13.33 -16.19 -21.32
N CYS A 210 -12.61 -17.09 -20.65
CA CYS A 210 -12.21 -16.94 -19.26
C CYS A 210 -10.73 -16.57 -19.19
N ASP A 211 -10.44 -15.33 -18.81
CA ASP A 211 -9.07 -14.83 -18.68
C ASP A 211 -8.56 -15.05 -17.25
N VAL A 212 -7.25 -15.24 -17.08
CA VAL A 212 -6.64 -15.43 -15.75
C VAL A 212 -6.95 -14.21 -14.89
N ALA A 213 -7.48 -14.43 -13.69
CA ALA A 213 -7.76 -13.34 -12.76
C ALA A 213 -6.47 -12.55 -12.47
N PRO A 214 -6.50 -11.21 -12.51
CA PRO A 214 -5.32 -10.42 -12.24
C PRO A 214 -4.81 -10.66 -10.82
N VAL A 215 -3.50 -10.78 -10.66
CA VAL A 215 -2.87 -10.73 -9.34
C VAL A 215 -2.97 -9.30 -8.86
N CYS A 216 -3.71 -9.08 -7.77
CA CYS A 216 -3.89 -7.74 -7.25
C CYS A 216 -2.58 -7.19 -6.66
N PRO A 217 -2.35 -5.87 -6.78
CA PRO A 217 -1.19 -5.22 -6.18
C PRO A 217 -1.20 -5.34 -4.65
N THR A 218 -0.04 -5.25 -4.01
CA THR A 218 0.08 -5.38 -2.55
C THR A 218 -0.84 -4.43 -1.80
N GLY A 219 -1.52 -4.93 -0.76
CA GLY A 219 -2.46 -4.13 0.04
C GLY A 219 -3.86 -4.01 -0.58
N CYS A 220 -4.16 -4.81 -1.59
CA CYS A 220 -5.43 -4.85 -2.32
C CYS A 220 -6.12 -6.21 -2.17
N THR A 221 -7.37 -6.20 -1.68
CA THR A 221 -8.24 -7.40 -1.59
C THR A 221 -8.96 -7.73 -2.88
N ALA A 222 -9.25 -6.74 -3.72
CA ALA A 222 -9.95 -6.92 -4.99
C ALA A 222 -9.53 -5.83 -5.99
N CYS A 223 -9.32 -6.21 -7.25
CA CYS A 223 -8.83 -5.35 -8.31
C CYS A 223 -9.56 -5.63 -9.63
N SER A 224 -9.67 -4.63 -10.49
CA SER A 224 -10.20 -4.80 -11.86
C SER A 224 -9.12 -5.27 -12.84
N ASP A 225 -7.86 -4.93 -12.55
CA ASP A 225 -6.67 -5.32 -13.29
C ASP A 225 -5.45 -5.24 -12.37
N ALA A 226 -4.27 -5.61 -12.88
CA ALA A 226 -3.02 -5.67 -12.09
C ALA A 226 -2.60 -4.32 -11.47
N ASN A 227 -3.14 -3.19 -11.94
CA ASN A 227 -2.80 -1.85 -11.45
C ASN A 227 -3.96 -1.14 -10.74
N THR A 228 -5.21 -1.55 -10.99
CA THR A 228 -6.40 -0.86 -10.48
C THR A 228 -7.08 -1.67 -9.37
N CYS A 229 -6.81 -1.29 -8.14
CA CYS A 229 -7.48 -1.80 -6.95
C CYS A 229 -8.88 -1.20 -6.74
N THR A 230 -9.85 -2.07 -6.52
CA THR A 230 -11.24 -1.71 -6.21
C THR A 230 -11.55 -1.78 -4.72
N ALA A 231 -10.82 -2.59 -3.94
CA ALA A 231 -10.95 -2.67 -2.47
C ALA A 231 -9.61 -2.92 -1.76
N CYS A 232 -9.25 -2.06 -0.81
CA CYS A 232 -7.99 -2.16 -0.05
C CYS A 232 -8.06 -3.10 1.16
N ASP A 233 -6.93 -3.74 1.46
CA ASP A 233 -6.71 -4.53 2.67
C ASP A 233 -6.91 -3.70 3.94
N THR A 234 -7.12 -4.39 5.06
CA THR A 234 -7.16 -3.77 6.38
C THR A 234 -5.84 -3.06 6.69
N GLY A 235 -5.89 -1.75 6.90
CA GLY A 235 -4.70 -0.93 7.16
C GLY A 235 -4.17 -0.20 5.91
N TYR A 236 -4.80 -0.39 4.75
CA TYR A 236 -4.52 0.37 3.54
C TYR A 236 -5.69 1.29 3.18
N TRP A 237 -5.38 2.36 2.45
CA TRP A 237 -6.31 3.42 2.05
C TRP A 237 -6.34 3.60 0.54
N LYS A 238 -7.52 3.93 0.01
CA LYS A 238 -7.69 4.12 -1.42
C LYS A 238 -7.11 5.48 -1.84
N ASP A 239 -6.14 5.42 -2.74
CA ASP A 239 -5.54 6.57 -3.41
C ASP A 239 -5.64 6.37 -4.93
N GLY A 240 -6.66 6.99 -5.55
CA GLY A 240 -7.00 6.75 -6.94
C GLY A 240 -7.31 5.26 -7.21
N GLY A 241 -6.45 4.63 -8.02
CA GLY A 241 -6.52 3.20 -8.38
C GLY A 241 -5.63 2.30 -7.52
N ALA A 242 -4.91 2.80 -6.53
CA ALA A 242 -4.00 2.00 -5.71
C ALA A 242 -4.39 2.03 -4.22
N CYS A 243 -3.77 1.13 -3.46
CA CYS A 243 -3.88 1.08 -2.00
C CYS A 243 -2.56 1.48 -1.37
N ALA A 244 -2.57 2.50 -0.53
CA ALA A 244 -1.39 3.01 0.14
C ALA A 244 -1.48 2.76 1.65
N ALA A 245 -0.33 2.55 2.30
CA ALA A 245 -0.20 2.41 3.76
C ALA A 245 -0.16 3.77 4.49
N SER A 246 -0.28 4.87 3.75
CA SER A 246 -0.44 6.22 4.27
C SER A 246 -0.91 7.11 3.12
N CYS A 247 -1.64 8.17 3.42
CA CYS A 247 -1.99 9.14 2.39
C CYS A 247 -0.75 9.93 1.91
N PRO A 248 -0.63 10.22 0.60
CA PRO A 248 0.50 10.97 0.07
C PRO A 248 0.57 12.41 0.63
N PRO A 249 1.71 13.10 0.51
CA PRO A 249 1.83 14.51 0.90
C PRO A 249 0.73 15.38 0.26
N ALA A 250 0.31 16.43 0.97
CA ALA A 250 -0.80 17.32 0.61
C ALA A 250 -2.19 16.64 0.54
N THR A 251 -2.36 15.47 1.15
CA THR A 251 -3.65 14.82 1.33
C THR A 251 -3.88 14.41 2.79
N TYR A 252 -5.13 14.18 3.17
CA TYR A 252 -5.51 13.70 4.48
C TYR A 252 -6.46 12.51 4.39
N LEU A 253 -6.55 11.74 5.47
CA LEU A 253 -7.44 10.61 5.60
C LEU A 253 -8.87 11.08 5.90
N ALA A 254 -9.76 11.00 4.93
CA ALA A 254 -11.17 11.29 5.11
C ALA A 254 -11.95 10.08 5.66
N ALA A 255 -13.17 10.32 6.17
CA ALA A 255 -14.10 9.27 6.51
C ALA A 255 -14.33 8.33 5.30
N GLY A 256 -14.29 7.02 5.53
CA GLY A 256 -14.41 6.01 4.46
C GLY A 256 -13.09 5.47 3.91
N LYS A 257 -11.95 5.78 4.54
CA LYS A 257 -10.60 5.28 4.17
C LYS A 257 -10.11 5.74 2.78
N ILE A 258 -10.42 6.98 2.42
CA ILE A 258 -10.03 7.59 1.14
C ILE A 258 -9.13 8.79 1.43
N CYS A 259 -8.06 8.93 0.66
CA CYS A 259 -7.21 10.11 0.73
C CYS A 259 -7.85 11.27 -0.05
N LYS A 260 -8.06 12.41 0.61
CA LYS A 260 -8.60 13.63 0.01
C LYS A 260 -7.57 14.76 0.04
N PRO A 261 -7.58 15.67 -0.95
CA PRO A 261 -6.62 16.77 -0.98
C PRO A 261 -6.81 17.73 0.19
N CYS A 262 -5.69 18.23 0.72
CA CYS A 262 -5.66 19.37 1.62
C CYS A 262 -6.07 20.66 0.91
N ASN A 263 -6.31 21.72 1.70
CA ASN A 263 -6.35 23.07 1.14
C ASN A 263 -5.02 23.42 0.45
N PRO A 264 -5.02 24.17 -0.68
CA PRO A 264 -3.80 24.52 -1.43
C PRO A 264 -2.70 25.25 -0.65
N ARG A 265 -3.00 25.85 0.53
CA ARG A 265 -1.98 26.50 1.36
C ARG A 265 -1.17 25.52 2.23
N CYS A 266 -1.49 24.23 2.20
CA CYS A 266 -1.01 23.27 3.19
C CYS A 266 -0.28 22.11 2.52
N THR A 267 0.87 21.73 3.08
CA THR A 267 1.61 20.53 2.67
C THR A 267 1.16 19.31 3.46
N THR A 268 0.65 19.51 4.68
CA THR A 268 0.00 18.47 5.49
C THR A 268 -1.21 19.05 6.21
N CYS A 269 -2.26 18.25 6.36
CA CYS A 269 -3.49 18.66 7.02
C CYS A 269 -4.19 17.47 7.68
N THR A 270 -5.12 17.75 8.59
CA THR A 270 -6.02 16.78 9.22
C THR A 270 -7.43 16.80 8.63
N GLY A 271 -7.69 17.71 7.69
CA GLY A 271 -9.00 17.99 7.13
C GLY A 271 -8.94 18.98 5.97
N GLU A 272 -10.10 19.29 5.41
CA GLU A 272 -10.24 20.16 4.23
C GLU A 272 -10.36 21.66 4.56
N LEU A 273 -10.60 22.02 5.82
CA LEU A 273 -10.78 23.42 6.20
C LEU A 273 -9.44 24.16 6.21
N TRP A 274 -9.50 25.49 6.02
CA TRP A 274 -8.35 26.39 6.12
C TRP A 274 -7.65 26.34 7.49
N SER A 275 -8.35 25.83 8.51
CA SER A 275 -7.91 25.68 9.90
C SER A 275 -7.50 24.25 10.27
N ASP A 276 -7.36 23.35 9.31
CA ASP A 276 -6.98 21.95 9.56
C ASP A 276 -5.53 21.68 9.16
N CYS A 277 -4.71 22.71 9.01
CA CYS A 277 -3.37 22.56 8.49
C CYS A 277 -2.35 22.32 9.61
N THR A 278 -1.45 21.38 9.36
CA THR A 278 -0.35 21.04 10.28
C THR A 278 1.01 21.45 9.73
N ALA A 279 1.12 21.70 8.42
CA ALA A 279 2.26 22.34 7.79
C ALA A 279 1.82 23.14 6.55
N CYS A 280 2.49 24.26 6.30
CA CYS A 280 2.13 25.19 5.23
C CYS A 280 3.05 25.07 4.01
N ALA A 281 2.48 25.26 2.83
CA ALA A 281 3.22 25.35 1.58
C ALA A 281 3.86 26.73 1.38
N ALA A 282 4.98 26.75 0.64
CA ALA A 282 5.31 27.81 -0.32
C ALA A 282 4.22 28.85 -0.72
N PRO A 283 4.13 30.14 -0.31
CA PRO A 283 4.92 30.94 0.63
C PRO A 283 4.20 31.30 1.95
N PHE A 284 3.34 30.42 2.47
CA PHE A 284 2.55 30.62 3.69
C PHE A 284 3.30 30.18 4.96
N TYR A 285 2.86 30.66 6.12
CA TYR A 285 3.42 30.36 7.43
C TYR A 285 2.34 29.87 8.38
N LEU A 286 2.65 28.85 9.17
CA LEU A 286 1.72 28.23 10.11
C LEU A 286 1.58 29.07 11.39
N SER A 287 0.35 29.43 11.72
CA SER A 287 0.00 29.99 13.02
C SER A 287 -1.16 29.19 13.63
N GLY A 288 -0.85 28.39 14.65
CA GLY A 288 -1.80 27.42 15.20
C GLY A 288 -2.07 26.33 14.18
N THR A 289 -3.24 26.37 13.55
CA THR A 289 -3.66 25.41 12.52
C THR A 289 -4.02 26.07 11.18
N THR A 290 -3.71 27.36 11.03
CA THR A 290 -4.03 28.16 9.84
C THR A 290 -2.76 28.61 9.12
N CYS A 291 -2.80 28.60 7.79
CA CYS A 291 -1.72 29.06 6.92
C CYS A 291 -2.03 30.46 6.35
N GLY A 292 -1.18 31.43 6.67
CA GLY A 292 -1.29 32.83 6.22
C GLY A 292 -0.01 33.34 5.57
N THR A 293 -0.10 34.40 4.77
CA THR A 293 1.09 35.09 4.22
C THR A 293 1.71 36.05 5.22
N THR A 294 0.96 36.46 6.24
CA THR A 294 1.40 37.34 7.32
C THR A 294 1.20 36.66 8.66
N CYS A 295 2.13 36.89 9.59
CA CYS A 295 2.01 36.42 10.96
C CYS A 295 1.19 37.40 11.82
N PRO A 296 0.44 36.89 12.81
CA PRO A 296 -0.30 37.75 13.72
C PRO A 296 0.65 38.61 14.57
N PRO A 297 0.14 39.71 15.19
CA PRO A 297 0.94 40.55 16.09
C PRO A 297 1.65 39.74 17.18
N GLY A 298 2.89 40.12 17.50
CA GLY A 298 3.75 39.38 18.43
C GLY A 298 4.46 38.17 17.83
N LYS A 299 4.30 37.90 16.52
CA LYS A 299 5.01 36.84 15.80
C LYS A 299 5.63 37.36 14.51
N TYR A 300 6.65 36.67 14.00
CA TYR A 300 7.29 36.93 12.72
C TYR A 300 7.37 35.67 11.85
N PRO A 301 7.48 35.82 10.52
CA PRO A 301 7.64 34.68 9.62
C PRO A 301 9.02 34.05 9.74
N ASP A 302 9.09 32.75 9.98
CA ASP A 302 10.32 31.96 9.96
C ASP A 302 10.31 31.03 8.73
N ASP A 303 11.16 31.35 7.74
CA ASP A 303 11.29 30.59 6.50
C ASP A 303 11.90 29.20 6.71
N ALA A 304 12.73 29.00 7.75
CA ALA A 304 13.38 27.72 8.00
C ALA A 304 12.38 26.67 8.50
N THR A 305 11.46 27.08 9.38
CA THR A 305 10.45 26.18 9.94
C THR A 305 9.09 26.28 9.25
N ARG A 306 8.89 27.28 8.37
CA ARG A 306 7.60 27.59 7.75
C ARG A 306 6.50 27.92 8.77
N THR A 307 6.87 28.50 9.92
CA THR A 307 5.94 28.85 11.01
C THR A 307 6.01 30.32 11.40
N CYS A 308 5.00 30.79 12.12
CA CYS A 308 5.03 32.09 12.79
C CYS A 308 5.69 31.94 14.16
N ALA A 309 6.98 32.27 14.22
CA ALA A 309 7.77 32.26 15.45
C ALA A 309 7.44 33.47 16.34
N THR A 310 7.53 33.32 17.65
CA THR A 310 7.26 34.40 18.62
C THR A 310 8.34 35.46 18.61
N CYS A 311 7.95 36.73 18.69
CA CYS A 311 8.90 37.82 18.81
C CYS A 311 9.78 37.71 20.07
N PRO A 312 10.99 38.31 20.05
CA PRO A 312 11.86 38.35 21.21
C PRO A 312 11.22 39.05 22.41
N THR A 313 11.70 38.75 23.62
CA THR A 313 11.19 39.36 24.85
C THR A 313 11.21 40.89 24.79
N GLY A 314 10.14 41.52 25.27
CA GLY A 314 9.98 42.98 25.25
C GLY A 314 9.63 43.58 23.89
N CYS A 315 9.51 42.75 22.84
CA CYS A 315 9.16 43.19 21.50
C CYS A 315 7.66 43.00 21.22
N LYS A 316 6.99 44.06 20.77
CA LYS A 316 5.58 44.04 20.37
C LYS A 316 5.40 43.60 18.92
N THR A 317 6.25 44.10 18.02
CA THR A 317 6.30 43.68 16.61
C THR A 317 7.75 43.49 16.19
N CYS A 318 8.03 42.43 15.44
CA CYS A 318 9.38 42.08 15.00
C CYS A 318 9.37 41.58 13.54
N SER A 319 10.54 41.60 12.90
CA SER A 319 10.75 40.99 11.58
C SER A 319 11.62 39.74 11.63
N SER A 320 12.34 39.51 12.72
CA SER A 320 13.15 38.31 12.95
C SER A 320 13.37 38.07 14.45
N ALA A 321 14.05 36.96 14.78
CA ALA A 321 14.52 36.66 16.13
C ALA A 321 15.43 37.75 16.75
N ASN A 322 16.02 38.62 15.93
CA ASN A 322 16.99 39.62 16.38
C ASN A 322 16.60 41.05 16.02
N THR A 323 15.47 41.24 15.33
CA THR A 323 15.08 42.54 14.79
C THR A 323 13.69 42.91 15.26
N CYS A 324 13.64 43.75 16.30
CA CYS A 324 12.41 44.30 16.82
C CYS A 324 12.06 45.63 16.13
N THR A 325 10.85 45.75 15.61
CA THR A 325 10.37 46.97 14.96
C THR A 325 9.66 47.90 15.95
N SER A 326 8.99 47.37 16.97
CA SER A 326 8.41 48.15 18.07
C SER A 326 8.45 47.42 19.42
N CYS A 327 8.74 48.15 20.49
CA CYS A 327 8.82 47.58 21.84
C CYS A 327 7.46 47.58 22.55
N GLU A 328 7.29 46.60 23.43
CA GLU A 328 6.16 46.54 24.36
C GLU A 328 6.24 47.68 25.38
N SER A 329 5.10 48.01 25.99
CA SER A 329 5.08 49.01 27.06
C SER A 329 6.04 48.62 28.20
N GLY A 330 6.93 49.56 28.55
CA GLY A 330 7.96 49.36 29.58
C GLY A 330 9.35 48.97 29.03
N TYR A 331 9.51 48.85 27.72
CA TYR A 331 10.79 48.59 27.07
C TYR A 331 11.24 49.76 26.18
N TRP A 332 12.55 49.91 26.01
CA TRP A 332 13.19 50.93 25.18
C TRP A 332 13.96 50.29 24.04
N ARG A 333 13.79 50.86 22.83
CA ARG A 333 14.47 50.34 21.64
C ARG A 333 15.91 50.84 21.57
N THR A 334 16.85 49.93 21.40
CA THR A 334 18.26 50.22 21.17
C THR A 334 18.53 50.50 19.69
N ALA A 335 19.72 51.00 19.38
CA ALA A 335 20.14 51.26 17.99
C ALA A 335 20.26 49.98 17.16
N ASP A 336 20.58 48.84 17.79
CA ASP A 336 20.62 47.51 17.17
C ASP A 336 19.23 46.83 17.12
N LEU A 337 18.14 47.60 17.27
CA LEU A 337 16.76 47.14 17.13
C LEU A 337 16.36 46.05 18.13
N LYS A 338 16.91 46.09 19.35
CA LYS A 338 16.47 45.26 20.48
C LYS A 338 15.65 46.08 21.46
N CYS A 339 14.85 45.41 22.27
CA CYS A 339 14.05 46.04 23.33
C CYS A 339 14.60 45.60 24.68
N VAL A 340 14.96 46.58 25.49
CA VAL A 340 15.58 46.35 26.80
C VAL A 340 14.84 47.13 27.89
N LEU A 341 14.99 46.72 29.14
CA LEU A 341 14.49 47.48 30.28
C LEU A 341 15.31 48.78 30.43
N PRO A 342 14.78 49.81 31.12
CA PRO A 342 15.42 51.12 31.16
C PRO A 342 16.80 51.10 31.86
N ALA A 343 17.01 50.16 32.78
CA ALA A 343 18.30 49.94 33.45
C ALA A 343 19.35 49.28 32.52
N ASP A 344 18.91 48.64 31.44
CA ASP A 344 19.73 47.84 30.53
C ASP A 344 20.08 48.61 29.24
N CYS A 345 19.78 49.91 29.17
CA CYS A 345 20.23 50.72 28.04
C CYS A 345 21.77 50.68 27.95
N PRO A 346 22.34 50.43 26.75
CA PRO A 346 23.80 50.33 26.58
C PRO A 346 24.55 51.55 27.10
N SER A 347 25.79 51.35 27.56
CA SER A 347 26.64 52.45 28.05
C SER A 347 26.77 53.57 27.01
N GLY A 348 26.70 54.81 27.47
CA GLY A 348 26.66 55.99 26.60
C GLY A 348 25.27 56.34 26.07
N THR A 349 24.24 55.62 26.51
CA THR A 349 22.83 55.93 26.24
C THR A 349 22.02 56.01 27.54
N PHE A 350 20.82 56.58 27.48
CA PHE A 350 19.86 56.63 28.58
C PHE A 350 18.44 56.33 28.08
N ALA A 351 17.58 55.87 28.97
CA ALA A 351 16.18 55.57 28.68
C ALA A 351 15.38 56.86 28.41
N HIS A 352 15.32 57.27 27.15
CA HIS A 352 14.61 58.47 26.74
C HIS A 352 13.15 58.14 26.44
N THR A 353 12.25 58.86 27.09
CA THR A 353 10.80 58.72 26.91
C THR A 353 10.26 59.95 26.22
N ASN A 354 9.90 59.80 24.95
CA ASN A 354 9.07 60.77 24.24
C ASN A 354 7.64 60.20 24.17
N PRO A 355 6.57 61.01 24.26
CA PRO A 355 5.19 60.56 24.07
C PRO A 355 4.98 59.64 22.86
N ASN A 356 5.78 59.79 21.80
CA ASN A 356 5.66 58.97 20.59
C ASN A 356 6.73 57.88 20.43
N ASN A 357 7.79 57.84 21.25
CA ASN A 357 8.86 56.86 21.08
C ASN A 357 9.68 56.63 22.36
N ARG A 358 9.94 55.36 22.70
CA ARG A 358 10.79 54.94 23.83
C ARG A 358 12.08 54.33 23.27
N ILE A 359 13.19 55.06 23.38
CA ILE A 359 14.48 54.65 22.83
C ILE A 359 15.61 54.83 23.83
N CYS A 360 16.64 53.99 23.74
CA CYS A 360 17.91 54.28 24.38
C CYS A 360 18.62 55.37 23.56
N ALA A 361 18.48 56.63 24.00
CA ALA A 361 19.02 57.78 23.29
C ALA A 361 20.47 58.04 23.72
N PRO A 362 21.35 58.48 22.79
CA PRO A 362 22.75 58.75 23.12
C PRO A 362 22.88 59.96 24.05
N CYS A 363 23.90 59.91 24.90
CA CYS A 363 24.33 61.08 25.68
C CYS A 363 24.94 62.15 24.77
N THR A 364 24.84 63.41 25.17
CA THR A 364 25.48 64.51 24.45
C THR A 364 26.93 64.66 24.91
N ALA A 365 27.85 64.82 23.96
CA ALA A 365 29.25 65.10 24.27
C ALA A 365 29.36 66.41 25.07
N PRO A 366 30.23 66.49 26.10
CA PRO A 366 31.31 65.55 26.41
C PRO A 366 30.99 64.49 27.49
N CYS A 367 29.71 64.19 27.76
CA CYS A 367 29.38 63.08 28.67
C CYS A 367 29.86 61.73 28.07
N ALA A 368 30.50 60.88 28.89
CA ALA A 368 30.74 59.48 28.53
C ALA A 368 29.52 58.62 28.88
N THR A 369 28.91 58.88 30.03
CA THR A 369 27.59 58.36 30.41
C THR A 369 26.74 59.49 30.97
N CYS A 370 25.42 59.37 30.83
CA CYS A 370 24.44 60.34 31.30
C CYS A 370 23.39 59.63 32.14
N SER A 371 22.73 60.40 32.99
CA SER A 371 21.65 59.92 33.86
C SER A 371 20.29 59.97 33.15
N ALA A 372 19.26 59.40 33.79
CA ALA A 372 17.89 59.43 33.28
C ALA A 372 17.29 60.85 33.16
N TRP A 373 17.94 61.87 33.74
CA TRP A 373 17.47 63.26 33.72
C TRP A 373 17.68 63.97 32.39
N GLY A 374 18.47 63.40 31.47
CA GLY A 374 18.60 63.91 30.11
C GLY A 374 20.01 63.76 29.54
N PRO A 375 20.16 64.08 28.24
CA PRO A 375 21.40 63.80 27.51
C PRO A 375 22.60 64.66 27.96
N ASN A 376 22.35 65.77 28.65
CA ASN A 376 23.37 66.68 29.21
C ASN A 376 23.62 66.47 30.71
N ALA A 377 22.85 65.61 31.39
CA ALA A 377 23.02 65.34 32.81
C ALA A 377 24.05 64.22 33.00
N CYS A 378 25.33 64.57 32.83
CA CYS A 378 26.44 63.62 32.81
C CYS A 378 26.56 62.88 34.16
N ALA A 379 26.75 61.55 34.08
CA ALA A 379 27.13 60.70 35.20
C ALA A 379 28.63 60.40 35.19
N THR A 380 29.25 60.38 34.01
CA THR A 380 30.71 60.32 33.82
C THR A 380 31.13 61.15 32.61
N CYS A 381 32.40 61.53 32.54
CA CYS A 381 32.93 62.38 31.47
C CYS A 381 33.88 61.63 30.55
N ALA A 382 33.76 61.89 29.26
CA ALA A 382 34.74 61.45 28.28
C ALA A 382 36.02 62.26 28.44
N ALA A 383 37.18 61.61 28.26
CA ALA A 383 38.46 62.30 28.24
C ALA A 383 38.45 63.41 27.16
N PRO A 384 39.01 64.61 27.45
CA PRO A 384 39.81 64.97 28.62
C PRO A 384 39.05 65.61 29.81
N ASN A 385 37.72 65.60 29.83
CA ASN A 385 36.92 66.39 30.79
C ASN A 385 36.77 65.73 32.17
N PHE A 386 36.37 66.53 33.17
CA PHE A 386 36.13 66.12 34.55
C PHE A 386 34.70 66.42 34.99
N LEU A 387 34.09 65.53 35.76
CA LEU A 387 32.73 65.68 36.26
C LEU A 387 32.69 66.64 37.45
N SER A 388 31.87 67.69 37.34
CA SER A 388 31.56 68.64 38.40
C SER A 388 30.04 68.70 38.58
N GLY A 389 29.54 68.05 39.64
CA GLY A 389 28.10 67.85 39.81
C GLY A 389 27.55 66.94 38.71
N THR A 390 26.75 67.50 37.79
CA THR A 390 26.17 66.79 36.64
C THR A 390 26.74 67.25 35.29
N THR A 391 27.77 68.10 35.30
CA THR A 391 28.30 68.72 34.09
C THR A 391 29.77 68.37 33.92
N CYS A 392 30.15 68.01 32.70
CA CYS A 392 31.54 67.80 32.34
C CYS A 392 32.22 69.12 32.00
N VAL A 393 33.30 69.44 32.69
CA VAL A 393 34.09 70.66 32.51
C VAL A 393 35.53 70.33 32.16
N SER A 394 36.15 71.16 31.32
CA SER A 394 37.56 71.01 30.95
C SER A 394 38.50 71.55 32.03
N THR A 395 38.01 72.40 32.95
CA THR A 395 38.74 72.94 34.10
C THR A 395 37.84 72.90 35.32
N CYS A 396 38.32 72.32 36.42
CA CYS A 396 37.53 72.19 37.65
C CYS A 396 37.25 73.53 38.33
N PRO A 397 36.11 73.65 39.06
CA PRO A 397 35.79 74.81 39.87
C PRO A 397 36.86 75.10 40.93
N TRP A 398 36.78 76.28 41.55
CA TRP A 398 37.75 76.68 42.58
C TRP A 398 37.77 75.71 43.76
N GLY A 399 38.94 75.58 44.39
CA GLY A 399 39.16 74.63 45.48
C GLY A 399 39.23 73.17 45.07
N GLN A 400 39.19 72.85 43.77
CA GLN A 400 39.18 71.47 43.26
C GLN A 400 40.24 71.25 42.17
N HIS A 401 40.73 70.01 42.03
CA HIS A 401 41.54 69.58 40.90
C HIS A 401 40.86 68.41 40.17
N GLY A 402 41.26 68.19 38.91
CA GLY A 402 40.79 67.02 38.17
C GLY A 402 41.54 65.77 38.58
N ASP A 403 40.83 64.73 38.98
CA ASP A 403 41.37 63.38 39.14
C ASP A 403 41.24 62.64 37.80
N THR A 404 42.38 62.26 37.22
CA THR A 404 42.41 61.61 35.89
C THR A 404 41.97 60.15 35.92
N THR A 405 42.01 59.51 37.09
CA THR A 405 41.61 58.11 37.30
C THR A 405 40.09 58.00 37.41
N THR A 406 39.47 58.83 38.25
CA THR A 406 38.00 58.83 38.41
C THR A 406 37.29 59.75 37.42
N ARG A 407 38.01 60.65 36.75
CA ARG A 407 37.46 61.70 35.87
C ARG A 407 36.47 62.62 36.58
N THR A 408 36.70 62.91 37.86
CA THR A 408 35.89 63.82 38.68
C THR A 408 36.70 65.01 39.16
N CYS A 409 36.04 66.13 39.44
CA CYS A 409 36.65 67.23 40.18
C CYS A 409 36.63 66.91 41.68
N VAL A 410 37.80 66.87 42.30
CA VAL A 410 38.00 66.49 43.69
C VAL A 410 38.42 67.71 44.49
N ALA A 411 37.74 67.98 45.60
CA ALA A 411 38.03 69.11 46.47
C ALA A 411 39.29 68.89 47.31
N CYS A 412 40.09 69.94 47.46
CA CYS A 412 41.22 69.92 48.37
C CYS A 412 40.74 70.02 49.83
N THR A 413 41.45 69.32 50.72
CA THR A 413 41.22 69.42 52.17
C THR A 413 41.73 70.75 52.71
N ALA A 414 41.26 71.14 53.89
CA ALA A 414 41.72 72.37 54.55
C ALA A 414 43.25 72.36 54.74
N GLY A 415 43.90 73.46 54.38
CA GLY A 415 45.37 73.58 54.40
C GLY A 415 46.07 73.27 53.08
N PHE A 416 45.34 72.84 52.04
CA PHE A 416 45.86 72.60 50.71
C PHE A 416 45.21 73.52 49.65
N TRP A 417 45.96 73.86 48.61
CA TRP A 417 45.51 74.69 47.49
C TRP A 417 45.47 73.88 46.20
N ALA A 418 44.37 73.99 45.46
CA ALA A 418 44.22 73.34 44.17
C ALA A 418 45.19 73.90 43.11
N THR A 419 45.82 73.01 42.37
CA THR A 419 46.56 73.26 41.13
C THR A 419 45.87 72.53 39.97
N ALA A 420 46.39 72.69 38.75
CA ALA A 420 45.86 71.97 37.58
C ALA A 420 45.96 70.44 37.71
N THR A 421 46.90 69.93 38.51
CA THR A 421 47.26 68.50 38.58
C THR A 421 47.05 67.87 39.94
N GLY A 422 46.66 68.63 40.97
CA GLY A 422 46.54 68.10 42.33
C GLY A 422 46.41 69.18 43.40
N CYS A 423 46.28 68.75 44.66
CA CYS A 423 46.33 69.62 45.83
C CYS A 423 47.76 69.70 46.38
N VAL A 424 48.23 70.91 46.68
CA VAL A 424 49.56 71.16 47.24
C VAL A 424 49.47 72.03 48.49
N ASP A 425 50.35 71.81 49.46
CA ASP A 425 50.49 72.68 50.62
C ASP A 425 51.33 73.94 50.29
N THR A 426 52.13 73.87 49.23
CA THR A 426 53.01 74.93 48.74
C THR A 426 52.82 75.13 47.24
N CYS A 427 52.44 76.35 46.83
CA CYS A 427 52.18 76.64 45.42
C CYS A 427 53.47 76.60 44.58
N PRO A 428 53.40 76.07 43.35
CA PRO A 428 54.55 76.01 42.45
C PRO A 428 55.09 77.41 42.11
N ALA A 429 56.36 77.49 41.75
CA ALA A 429 57.03 78.74 41.41
C ALA A 429 56.25 79.56 40.35
N GLY A 430 56.19 80.88 40.53
CA GLY A 430 55.38 81.76 39.69
C GLY A 430 53.87 81.73 39.99
N SER A 431 53.46 81.19 41.14
CA SER A 431 52.09 81.26 41.64
C SER A 431 52.05 81.54 43.15
N PHE A 432 50.91 82.02 43.65
CA PHE A 432 50.69 82.34 45.05
C PHE A 432 49.38 81.72 45.58
N LYS A 433 49.29 81.54 46.89
CA LYS A 433 48.11 80.99 47.57
C LYS A 433 46.95 81.99 47.51
N SER A 434 45.76 81.57 47.07
CA SER A 434 44.57 82.43 47.17
C SER A 434 44.31 82.81 48.64
N PRO A 435 43.81 84.03 48.94
CA PRO A 435 43.60 84.49 50.32
C PRO A 435 42.46 83.80 51.07
N SER A 436 41.80 82.80 50.48
CA SER A 436 40.57 82.23 51.05
C SER A 436 40.87 81.34 52.25
N THR A 437 40.14 81.56 53.35
CA THR A 437 40.13 80.69 54.54
C THR A 437 39.25 79.45 54.36
N TRP A 438 38.42 79.42 53.32
CA TRP A 438 37.56 78.29 53.01
C TRP A 438 38.23 77.39 51.98
N ALA A 439 38.40 76.10 52.32
CA ALA A 439 38.99 75.09 51.44
C ALA A 439 38.32 75.06 50.04
N ALA A 440 37.01 75.32 49.98
CA ALA A 440 36.22 75.38 48.76
C ALA A 440 36.68 76.43 47.72
N ASN A 441 37.52 77.40 48.09
CA ASN A 441 38.04 78.42 47.17
C ASN A 441 39.58 78.52 47.19
N ALA A 442 40.25 77.59 47.86
CA ALA A 442 41.70 77.57 48.01
C ALA A 442 42.37 77.05 46.72
N ARG A 443 43.09 77.91 46.00
CA ARG A 443 43.86 77.53 44.80
C ARG A 443 45.16 78.31 44.64
N CYS A 444 46.10 77.75 43.88
CA CYS A 444 47.29 78.46 43.44
C CYS A 444 46.94 79.36 42.25
N ILE A 445 47.14 80.66 42.40
CA ILE A 445 46.87 81.67 41.38
C ILE A 445 48.21 82.05 40.74
N LYS A 446 48.30 81.98 39.40
CA LYS A 446 49.52 82.42 38.69
C LYS A 446 49.80 83.89 38.96
N CYS A 447 51.07 84.23 39.12
CA CYS A 447 51.51 85.61 39.20
C CYS A 447 51.17 86.35 37.89
N PRO A 448 51.00 87.69 37.94
CA PRO A 448 50.86 88.51 36.75
C PRO A 448 51.99 88.23 35.74
N GLU A 449 51.72 88.37 34.45
CA GLU A 449 52.59 87.85 33.38
C GLU A 449 54.05 88.36 33.46
N ALA A 450 54.27 89.61 33.84
CA ALA A 450 55.59 90.23 33.99
C ALA A 450 56.31 89.87 35.32
N CYS A 451 55.61 89.20 36.23
CA CYS A 451 56.07 88.90 37.59
C CYS A 451 56.57 87.44 37.70
N ALA A 452 57.77 87.27 38.27
CA ALA A 452 58.39 85.96 38.50
C ALA A 452 57.99 85.34 39.85
N THR A 453 57.94 86.15 40.92
CA THR A 453 57.42 85.71 42.23
C THR A 453 56.52 86.79 42.82
N CYS A 454 55.39 86.40 43.41
CA CYS A 454 54.39 87.31 43.94
C CYS A 454 53.78 86.76 45.24
N THR A 455 53.22 87.63 46.06
CA THR A 455 52.46 87.24 47.27
C THR A 455 50.95 87.44 47.11
N THR A 456 50.54 88.32 46.19
CA THR A 456 49.15 88.53 45.77
C THR A 456 49.11 88.84 44.27
N SER A 457 47.91 89.00 43.70
CA SER A 457 47.74 89.41 42.30
C SER A 457 48.26 90.82 42.00
N SER A 458 48.52 91.64 43.02
CA SER A 458 49.02 93.02 42.90
C SER A 458 50.39 93.25 43.56
N ALA A 459 50.90 92.29 44.33
CA ALA A 459 52.18 92.41 45.03
C ALA A 459 53.25 91.49 44.41
N CYS A 460 53.90 91.98 43.35
CA CYS A 460 55.07 91.31 42.79
C CYS A 460 56.32 91.54 43.65
N ARG A 461 57.15 90.50 43.83
CA ARG A 461 58.43 90.55 44.54
C ARG A 461 59.63 90.61 43.59
N THR A 462 59.61 89.82 42.52
CA THR A 462 60.67 89.80 41.51
C THR A 462 60.09 89.82 40.11
N CYS A 463 60.68 90.62 39.21
CA CYS A 463 60.25 90.67 37.81
C CYS A 463 60.98 89.62 36.97
N LYS A 464 60.30 89.07 35.97
CA LYS A 464 60.92 88.07 35.06
C LYS A 464 62.13 88.63 34.29
N ASN A 465 62.17 89.95 34.08
CA ASN A 465 63.26 90.65 33.38
C ASN A 465 64.44 91.03 34.30
N GLY A 466 64.49 90.50 35.53
CA GLY A 466 65.55 90.80 36.50
C GLY A 466 65.44 92.16 37.21
N GLY A 467 64.51 93.03 36.81
CA GLY A 467 64.26 94.33 37.46
C GLY A 467 63.49 94.24 38.78
N THR A 468 63.51 95.33 39.56
CA THR A 468 62.71 95.48 40.78
C THR A 468 61.31 96.04 40.49
N PRO A 469 60.23 95.50 41.09
CA PRO A 469 58.89 96.08 41.00
C PRO A 469 58.85 97.51 41.57
N ASN A 470 57.94 98.35 41.08
CA ASN A 470 57.72 99.69 41.65
C ASN A 470 57.00 99.63 43.01
N SER A 471 56.79 100.80 43.64
CA SER A 471 56.11 100.92 44.95
C SER A 471 54.66 100.40 44.97
N LYS A 472 54.06 100.13 43.80
CA LYS A 472 52.73 99.53 43.66
C LYS A 472 52.78 98.03 43.33
N GLY A 473 53.96 97.40 43.40
CA GLY A 473 54.14 95.98 43.13
C GLY A 473 54.05 95.60 41.65
N VAL A 474 54.21 96.56 40.73
CA VAL A 474 54.12 96.35 39.28
C VAL A 474 55.51 96.32 38.65
N CYS A 475 55.76 95.32 37.80
CA CYS A 475 57.00 95.20 37.05
C CYS A 475 57.03 96.11 35.82
N PRO A 476 58.13 96.82 35.55
CA PRO A 476 58.30 97.55 34.30
C PRO A 476 58.36 96.57 33.12
N ASN A 477 57.52 96.80 32.11
CA ASN A 477 57.56 96.01 30.87
C ASN A 477 58.93 96.19 30.19
N ALA A 478 59.57 95.08 29.79
CA ALA A 478 60.79 95.11 28.98
C ALA A 478 60.49 95.58 27.55
N ARG A 479 60.23 96.89 27.40
CA ARG A 479 60.33 97.64 26.14
C ARG A 479 60.69 99.09 26.43
N ARG A 480 61.79 99.33 27.13
CA ARG A 480 62.55 100.59 27.08
C ARG A 480 64.03 100.30 27.27
N SER A 481 64.66 99.74 26.24
CA SER A 481 66.11 99.73 26.11
C SER A 481 66.50 100.88 25.18
N LEU A 482 67.15 101.88 25.77
CA LEU A 482 68.32 102.58 25.23
C LEU A 482 68.17 103.31 23.88
N LEU A 483 67.92 104.62 23.94
CA LEU A 483 68.52 105.63 23.07
C LEU A 483 68.40 107.00 23.78
N ALA A 484 69.29 107.22 24.74
CA ALA A 484 69.59 108.54 25.29
C ALA A 484 71.05 108.54 25.75
N TRP A 485 71.98 108.55 24.79
CA TRP A 485 73.38 108.94 24.98
C TRP A 485 73.91 109.43 23.63
N VAL A 486 73.78 110.73 23.37
CA VAL A 486 74.86 111.63 22.88
C VAL A 486 74.45 113.06 23.27
N ALA A 487 75.25 113.66 24.14
CA ALA A 487 75.28 115.10 24.39
C ALA A 487 76.34 115.76 23.48
N THR A 488 76.26 117.08 23.38
CA THR A 488 77.23 118.08 22.86
C THR A 488 77.37 118.23 21.34
N ALA A 489 76.66 119.21 20.76
CA ALA A 489 77.18 120.54 20.41
C ALA A 489 76.01 121.48 20.04
#